data_AF-A0A9X7SYT0-F1
#
_entry.id   AF-A0A9X7SYT0-F1
#
_cell.length_a   1.000
_cell.length_b   1.000
_cell.length_c   1.000
_cell.angle_alpha   90.00
_cell.angle_beta   90.00
_cell.angle_gamma   90.00
#
_symmetry.space_group_name_H-M   'P 1'
#
loop_
_entity.id
_entity.type
_entity.pdbx_description
1 polymer ?
#
loop_
_entity_poly.entity_id
_entity_poly.type
_entity_poly.pdbx_seq_one_letter_code
_entity_poly.pdbx_strand_id
1 'polypeptide(L)'
;MTKRDWLQKSTVAVMLSTSLLLFAEGGQAAAKTADSQSSVKAGKIVQVATSLIGKDYKYGAVGPNSFGSAGLATYIYKQAGVTIDDTIAKLYKAGKSVSADNIQPGDLLFFSSNGKGAPAFMGIYIGNDQYIYSSQGEDAVVLKKVSNYTKKLLGARRILAEDTGTGTTPDPGQEEESNSSAIADKVIAAGKKYIGTPYEYGSSRANKKTMDCSEFTMWAYREGANIDMGNGGARSQANFVKSNGTYTTDINKLKKGDLVFFMAYKGYKESDYKGINVPKQSITHVGIYMGDDKLLHTFSKESGGVKITDFKNTHREYRFIMGGRPY
;
A
#
# COMPACT_ATOMS: atom_id res chain seq x y z
N MET A 1 35.16 -44.98 -52.06
CA MET A 1 34.28 -44.04 -51.33
C MET A 1 33.96 -44.67 -49.97
N THR A 2 34.69 -44.52 -48.87
CA THR A 2 35.31 -43.38 -48.14
C THR A 2 34.35 -42.46 -47.41
N LYS A 3 34.56 -42.38 -46.08
CA LYS A 3 34.45 -41.19 -45.21
C LYS A 3 33.46 -40.12 -45.66
N ARG A 4 32.20 -40.27 -45.26
CA ARG A 4 31.23 -39.20 -44.91
C ARG A 4 29.88 -39.89 -44.68
N ASP A 5 29.14 -39.47 -43.66
CA ASP A 5 27.78 -39.90 -43.27
C ASP A 5 27.64 -40.84 -42.06
N TRP A 6 28.61 -40.83 -41.15
CA TRP A 6 28.38 -41.30 -39.78
C TRP A 6 29.11 -40.41 -38.77
N LEU A 7 28.56 -39.23 -38.48
CA LEU A 7 28.84 -38.40 -37.28
C LEU A 7 28.05 -37.07 -37.37
N GLN A 8 26.73 -37.10 -37.17
CA GLN A 8 26.02 -35.85 -36.83
C GLN A 8 24.74 -36.00 -35.98
N LYS A 9 24.60 -37.05 -35.16
CA LYS A 9 23.42 -37.20 -34.28
C LYS A 9 23.71 -37.84 -32.93
N SER A 10 24.71 -37.37 -32.18
CA SER A 10 24.89 -37.78 -30.77
C SER A 10 25.52 -36.67 -29.92
N THR A 11 24.78 -35.61 -29.61
CA THR A 11 25.20 -34.61 -28.59
C THR A 11 24.07 -34.17 -27.65
N VAL A 12 23.02 -34.97 -27.47
CA VAL A 12 21.94 -34.62 -26.51
C VAL A 12 21.45 -35.89 -25.81
N ALA A 13 22.24 -36.40 -24.88
CA ALA A 13 21.79 -37.30 -23.82
C ALA A 13 22.97 -37.55 -22.87
N VAL A 14 23.07 -36.73 -21.82
CA VAL A 14 23.42 -37.06 -20.42
C VAL A 14 23.64 -35.71 -19.71
N MET A 15 22.54 -35.00 -19.43
CA MET A 15 22.45 -33.92 -18.42
C MET A 15 20.98 -33.81 -18.00
N LEU A 16 20.43 -34.88 -17.41
CA LEU A 16 19.01 -34.90 -17.01
C LEU A 16 18.76 -35.76 -15.76
N SER A 17 19.72 -35.81 -14.82
CA SER A 17 19.50 -36.52 -13.54
C SER A 17 19.93 -35.76 -12.28
N THR A 18 20.41 -34.52 -12.38
CA THR A 18 20.74 -33.68 -11.19
C THR A 18 19.85 -32.46 -11.02
N SER A 19 18.68 -32.41 -11.67
CA SER A 19 17.74 -31.28 -11.52
C SER A 19 16.48 -31.61 -10.71
N LEU A 20 16.35 -32.83 -10.16
CA LEU A 20 15.11 -33.26 -9.49
C LEU A 20 15.15 -33.17 -7.95
N LEU A 21 16.25 -32.73 -7.34
CA LEU A 21 16.36 -32.59 -5.87
C LEU A 21 16.34 -31.14 -5.36
N LEU A 22 16.28 -30.14 -6.24
CA LEU A 22 16.19 -28.72 -5.84
C LEU A 22 14.77 -28.13 -5.89
N PHE A 23 13.76 -28.91 -6.33
CA PHE A 23 12.37 -28.44 -6.40
C PHE A 23 11.55 -28.64 -5.11
N ALA A 24 12.06 -29.40 -4.13
CA ALA A 24 11.32 -29.65 -2.89
C ALA A 24 11.48 -28.53 -1.83
N GLU A 25 12.64 -27.86 -1.78
CA GLU A 25 12.94 -26.83 -0.78
C GLU A 25 12.46 -25.42 -1.21
N GLY A 26 12.42 -25.13 -2.52
CA GLY A 26 11.90 -23.86 -3.04
C GLY A 26 10.38 -23.68 -2.89
N GLY A 27 9.62 -24.78 -2.96
CA GLY A 27 8.15 -24.75 -2.84
C GLY A 27 7.66 -24.42 -1.42
N GLN A 28 8.36 -24.88 -0.38
CA GLN A 28 7.98 -24.62 1.01
C GLN A 28 8.30 -23.18 1.45
N ALA A 29 9.39 -22.59 0.95
CA ALA A 29 9.74 -21.21 1.24
C ALA A 29 8.76 -20.22 0.58
N ALA A 30 8.38 -20.46 -0.69
CA ALA A 30 7.42 -19.65 -1.44
C ALA A 30 5.99 -19.74 -0.87
N ALA A 31 5.55 -20.93 -0.45
CA ALA A 31 4.25 -21.10 0.21
C ALA A 31 4.20 -20.36 1.55
N LYS A 32 5.29 -20.36 2.32
CA LYS A 32 5.37 -19.70 3.63
C LYS A 32 5.40 -18.18 3.54
N THR A 33 6.03 -17.61 2.50
CA THR A 33 5.99 -16.16 2.23
C THR A 33 4.64 -15.72 1.68
N ALA A 34 4.00 -16.52 0.81
CA ALA A 34 2.64 -16.23 0.30
C ALA A 34 1.59 -16.26 1.42
N ASP A 35 1.66 -17.24 2.33
CA ASP A 35 0.79 -17.35 3.49
C ASP A 35 1.02 -16.19 4.49
N SER A 36 2.28 -15.82 4.71
CA SER A 36 2.63 -14.65 5.52
C SER A 36 2.11 -13.34 4.91
N GLN A 37 2.24 -13.16 3.60
CA GLN A 37 1.74 -11.97 2.89
C GLN A 37 0.20 -11.91 2.85
N SER A 38 -0.47 -13.06 2.68
CA SER A 38 -1.92 -13.18 2.78
C SER A 38 -2.42 -12.81 4.17
N SER A 39 -1.74 -13.29 5.23
CA SER A 39 -2.07 -12.95 6.62
C SER A 39 -1.87 -11.46 6.94
N VAL A 40 -0.82 -10.83 6.40
CA VAL A 40 -0.57 -9.38 6.55
C VAL A 40 -1.66 -8.56 5.85
N LYS A 41 -2.05 -8.94 4.63
CA LYS A 41 -3.15 -8.29 3.89
C LYS A 41 -4.49 -8.47 4.62
N ALA A 42 -4.78 -9.66 5.15
CA ALA A 42 -5.97 -9.93 5.95
C ALA A 42 -6.02 -9.05 7.21
N GLY A 43 -4.90 -8.92 7.94
CA GLY A 43 -4.80 -8.03 9.10
C GLY A 43 -5.07 -6.57 8.74
N LYS A 44 -4.54 -6.10 7.59
CA LYS A 44 -4.78 -4.74 7.10
C LYS A 44 -6.24 -4.51 6.70
N ILE A 45 -6.86 -5.47 6.00
CA ILE A 45 -8.28 -5.45 5.64
C ILE A 45 -9.15 -5.28 6.88
N VAL A 46 -8.91 -6.09 7.92
CA VAL A 46 -9.66 -6.02 9.19
C VAL A 46 -9.47 -4.68 9.89
N GLN A 47 -8.23 -4.19 9.94
CA GLN A 47 -7.93 -2.90 10.56
C GLN A 47 -8.69 -1.75 9.87
N VAL A 48 -8.62 -1.70 8.53
CA VAL A 48 -9.31 -0.66 7.76
C VAL A 48 -10.82 -0.80 7.91
N ALA A 49 -11.37 -2.01 7.76
CA ALA A 49 -12.81 -2.26 7.93
C ALA A 49 -13.32 -1.75 9.28
N THR A 50 -12.60 -2.05 10.37
CA THR A 50 -12.96 -1.62 11.72
C THR A 50 -12.94 -0.10 11.87
N SER A 51 -11.98 0.58 11.23
CA SER A 51 -11.88 2.06 11.28
C SER A 51 -13.04 2.79 10.60
N LEU A 52 -13.81 2.09 9.76
CA LEU A 52 -14.93 2.66 9.00
C LEU A 52 -16.29 2.47 9.69
N ILE A 53 -16.35 1.77 10.83
CA ILE A 53 -17.60 1.63 11.60
C ILE A 53 -18.14 3.02 11.96
N GLY A 54 -19.44 3.23 11.74
CA GLY A 54 -20.14 4.49 11.99
C GLY A 54 -20.11 5.47 10.82
N LYS A 55 -19.42 5.18 9.70
CA LYS A 55 -19.51 6.00 8.49
C LYS A 55 -20.87 5.84 7.81
N ASP A 56 -21.37 6.90 7.20
CA ASP A 56 -22.72 6.93 6.64
C ASP A 56 -22.91 5.88 5.54
N TYR A 57 -24.10 5.29 5.49
CA TYR A 57 -24.52 4.53 4.33
C TYR A 57 -24.92 5.47 3.19
N LYS A 58 -24.48 5.15 1.97
CA LYS A 58 -25.02 5.76 0.76
C LYS A 58 -24.95 4.77 -0.39
N TYR A 59 -26.09 4.51 -1.02
CA TYR A 59 -26.17 3.59 -2.15
C TYR A 59 -25.16 3.97 -3.25
N GLY A 60 -24.34 3.01 -3.68
CA GLY A 60 -23.31 3.19 -4.70
C GLY A 60 -22.07 4.00 -4.28
N ALA A 61 -21.98 4.47 -3.03
CA ALA A 61 -20.81 5.24 -2.58
C ALA A 61 -19.58 4.34 -2.36
N VAL A 62 -18.40 4.89 -2.62
CA VAL A 62 -17.10 4.16 -2.55
C VAL A 62 -16.18 4.75 -1.47
N GLY A 63 -16.68 5.67 -0.63
CA GLY A 63 -15.90 6.33 0.42
C GLY A 63 -15.26 7.66 0.00
N PRO A 64 -14.45 8.26 0.90
CA PRO A 64 -14.16 7.79 2.25
C PRO A 64 -15.23 8.18 3.30
N ASN A 65 -16.18 9.05 2.96
CA ASN A 65 -17.11 9.62 3.93
C ASN A 65 -18.41 8.81 4.08
N SER A 66 -18.87 8.18 3.00
CA SER A 66 -20.04 7.30 2.99
C SER A 66 -19.80 6.11 2.07
N PHE A 67 -20.49 5.00 2.32
CA PHE A 67 -20.24 3.75 1.61
C PHE A 67 -21.53 3.05 1.20
N GLY A 68 -21.50 2.38 0.05
CA GLY A 68 -22.41 1.28 -0.31
C GLY A 68 -21.71 -0.06 -0.07
N SER A 69 -22.43 -1.18 -0.14
CA SER A 69 -21.88 -2.49 0.24
C SER A 69 -20.67 -2.93 -0.60
N ALA A 70 -20.72 -2.79 -1.93
CA ALA A 70 -19.58 -3.12 -2.78
C ALA A 70 -18.45 -2.09 -2.63
N GLY A 71 -18.79 -0.79 -2.65
CA GLY A 71 -17.81 0.29 -2.51
C GLY A 71 -17.05 0.27 -1.18
N LEU A 72 -17.67 -0.19 -0.09
CA LEU A 72 -17.00 -0.47 1.19
C LEU A 72 -15.89 -1.50 1.01
N ALA A 73 -16.19 -2.64 0.37
CA ALA A 73 -15.21 -3.68 0.11
C ALA A 73 -14.10 -3.21 -0.82
N THR A 74 -14.45 -2.57 -1.94
CA THR A 74 -13.46 -2.08 -2.90
C THR A 74 -12.52 -1.07 -2.24
N TYR A 75 -13.04 -0.17 -1.39
CA TYR A 75 -12.21 0.76 -0.64
C TYR A 75 -11.28 0.04 0.34
N ILE A 76 -11.79 -0.88 1.16
CA ILE A 76 -11.00 -1.59 2.18
C ILE A 76 -9.87 -2.42 1.54
N TYR A 77 -10.17 -3.18 0.49
CA TYR A 77 -9.17 -4.01 -0.20
C TYR A 77 -8.13 -3.13 -0.89
N LYS A 78 -8.55 -2.01 -1.48
CA LYS A 78 -7.63 -1.04 -2.06
C LYS A 78 -6.65 -0.48 -1.04
N GLN A 79 -7.11 -0.17 0.18
CA GLN A 79 -6.23 0.27 1.29
C GLN A 79 -5.27 -0.83 1.78
N ALA A 80 -5.57 -2.09 1.45
CA ALA A 80 -4.70 -3.24 1.72
C ALA A 80 -3.86 -3.67 0.50
N GLY A 81 -3.82 -2.86 -0.56
CA GLY A 81 -3.05 -3.17 -1.77
C GLY A 81 -3.61 -4.35 -2.55
N VAL A 82 -4.94 -4.52 -2.55
CA VAL A 82 -5.65 -5.53 -3.34
C VAL A 82 -6.73 -4.83 -4.17
N THR A 83 -6.63 -4.93 -5.49
CA THR A 83 -7.69 -4.46 -6.37
C THR A 83 -8.74 -5.55 -6.50
N ILE A 84 -10.00 -5.19 -6.35
CA ILE A 84 -11.13 -6.10 -6.54
C ILE A 84 -12.19 -5.40 -7.39
N ASP A 85 -13.11 -6.17 -7.94
CA ASP A 85 -14.26 -5.61 -8.64
C ASP A 85 -15.11 -4.68 -7.75
N ASP A 86 -15.94 -3.87 -8.39
CA ASP A 86 -16.75 -2.82 -7.76
C ASP A 86 -18.24 -3.18 -7.65
N THR A 87 -18.62 -4.40 -8.03
CA THR A 87 -20.02 -4.87 -7.98
C THR A 87 -20.14 -6.19 -7.21
N ILE A 88 -21.22 -6.32 -6.44
CA ILE A 88 -21.51 -7.53 -5.66
C ILE A 88 -21.56 -8.77 -6.57
N ALA A 89 -22.13 -8.65 -7.77
CA ALA A 89 -22.27 -9.76 -8.70
C ALA A 89 -20.92 -10.30 -9.21
N LYS A 90 -19.96 -9.43 -9.51
CA LYS A 90 -18.60 -9.83 -9.91
C LYS A 90 -17.81 -10.34 -8.73
N LEU A 91 -17.85 -9.63 -7.60
CA LEU A 91 -17.19 -10.03 -6.36
C LEU A 91 -17.66 -11.39 -5.86
N TYR A 92 -18.93 -11.74 -6.05
CA TYR A 92 -19.47 -13.04 -5.70
C TYR A 92 -18.95 -14.19 -6.59
N LYS A 93 -18.33 -13.88 -7.72
CA LYS A 93 -17.69 -14.85 -8.62
C LYS A 93 -16.16 -14.81 -8.54
N ALA A 94 -15.61 -13.77 -7.92
CA ALA A 94 -14.17 -13.58 -7.76
C ALA A 94 -13.60 -14.49 -6.67
N GLY A 95 -12.32 -14.81 -6.80
CA GLY A 95 -11.57 -15.55 -5.79
C GLY A 95 -12.04 -16.97 -5.50
N LYS A 96 -11.38 -17.57 -4.51
CA LYS A 96 -11.72 -18.90 -4.03
C LYS A 96 -13.03 -18.89 -3.25
N SER A 97 -13.93 -19.82 -3.57
CA SER A 97 -15.11 -20.08 -2.74
C SER A 97 -14.70 -20.67 -1.39
N VAL A 98 -15.25 -20.12 -0.30
CA VAL A 98 -14.99 -20.56 1.07
C VAL A 98 -16.30 -21.02 1.69
N SER A 99 -16.28 -22.23 2.26
CA SER A 99 -17.39 -22.76 3.04
C SER A 99 -17.51 -22.06 4.38
N ALA A 100 -18.70 -22.07 4.98
CA ALA A 100 -18.97 -21.36 6.24
C ALA A 100 -18.00 -21.74 7.38
N ASP A 101 -17.59 -23.01 7.46
CA ASP A 101 -16.67 -23.51 8.49
C ASP A 101 -15.21 -23.07 8.29
N ASN A 102 -14.87 -22.55 7.11
CA ASN A 102 -13.51 -22.18 6.74
C ASN A 102 -13.32 -20.67 6.55
N ILE A 103 -14.32 -19.87 6.94
CA ILE A 103 -14.27 -18.40 6.83
C ILE A 103 -13.14 -17.87 7.70
N GLN A 104 -12.32 -17.01 7.13
CA GLN A 104 -11.19 -16.35 7.79
C GLN A 104 -11.31 -14.82 7.70
N PRO A 105 -10.70 -14.09 8.64
CA PRO A 105 -10.70 -12.63 8.60
C PRO A 105 -10.19 -12.13 7.25
N GLY A 106 -10.91 -11.16 6.68
CA GLY A 106 -10.66 -10.66 5.33
C GLY A 106 -11.35 -11.44 4.22
N ASP A 107 -12.23 -12.40 4.51
CA ASP A 107 -13.13 -12.98 3.51
C ASP A 107 -14.35 -12.07 3.26
N LEU A 108 -14.81 -12.00 2.01
CA LEU A 108 -16.06 -11.35 1.63
C LEU A 108 -17.24 -12.28 1.88
N LEU A 109 -18.21 -11.84 2.68
CA LEU A 109 -19.44 -12.56 2.97
C LEU A 109 -20.58 -12.04 2.11
N PHE A 110 -21.35 -12.96 1.53
CA PHE A 110 -22.46 -12.61 0.64
C PHE A 110 -23.79 -13.15 1.17
N PHE A 111 -24.79 -12.28 1.21
CA PHE A 111 -26.09 -12.59 1.80
C PHE A 111 -27.21 -12.32 0.81
N SER A 112 -28.25 -13.17 0.84
CA SER A 112 -29.50 -12.95 0.11
C SER A 112 -30.60 -12.44 1.04
N SER A 113 -31.60 -11.75 0.50
CA SER A 113 -32.73 -11.28 1.32
C SER A 113 -33.54 -12.42 1.95
N ASN A 114 -33.71 -13.54 1.22
CA ASN A 114 -34.61 -14.65 1.56
C ASN A 114 -33.91 -16.02 1.68
N GLY A 115 -32.57 -16.08 1.71
CA GLY A 115 -31.80 -17.34 1.80
C GLY A 115 -31.60 -18.08 0.47
N LYS A 116 -32.08 -17.52 -0.65
CA LYS A 116 -31.93 -18.10 -2.00
C LYS A 116 -31.72 -16.97 -3.02
N GLY A 117 -31.15 -17.31 -4.18
CA GLY A 117 -30.98 -16.40 -5.31
C GLY A 117 -29.69 -15.58 -5.27
N ALA A 118 -29.68 -14.45 -5.99
CA ALA A 118 -28.52 -13.59 -6.08
C ALA A 118 -28.21 -12.88 -4.74
N PRO A 119 -26.94 -12.56 -4.46
CA PRO A 119 -26.57 -11.78 -3.28
C PRO A 119 -27.21 -10.39 -3.33
N ALA A 120 -27.90 -10.02 -2.26
CA ALA A 120 -28.55 -8.74 -2.07
C ALA A 120 -27.66 -7.73 -1.35
N PHE A 121 -26.82 -8.21 -0.42
CA PHE A 121 -25.83 -7.39 0.28
C PHE A 121 -24.61 -8.23 0.62
N MET A 122 -23.53 -7.54 0.99
CA MET A 122 -22.25 -8.17 1.32
C MET A 122 -21.56 -7.44 2.47
N GLY A 123 -20.60 -8.11 3.10
CA GLY A 123 -19.73 -7.54 4.12
C GLY A 123 -18.38 -8.25 4.20
N ILE A 124 -17.55 -7.84 5.14
CA ILE A 124 -16.19 -8.38 5.32
C ILE A 124 -16.11 -9.03 6.68
N TYR A 125 -15.72 -10.31 6.71
CA TYR A 125 -15.52 -11.02 7.97
C TYR A 125 -14.26 -10.50 8.67
N ILE A 126 -14.36 -10.28 9.98
CA ILE A 126 -13.27 -9.74 10.80
C ILE A 126 -12.79 -10.71 11.89
N GLY A 127 -13.32 -11.93 11.92
CA GLY A 127 -13.04 -12.93 12.95
C GLY A 127 -14.12 -12.97 14.03
N ASN A 128 -14.04 -13.96 14.92
CA ASN A 128 -14.90 -14.10 16.10
C ASN A 128 -16.41 -14.00 15.82
N ASP A 129 -16.89 -14.64 14.75
CA ASP A 129 -18.30 -14.58 14.31
C ASP A 129 -18.77 -13.16 13.96
N GLN A 130 -17.85 -12.24 13.62
CA GLN A 130 -18.19 -10.85 13.31
C GLN A 130 -17.87 -10.47 11.87
N TYR A 131 -18.73 -9.63 11.29
CA TYR A 131 -18.50 -9.01 10.00
C TYR A 131 -18.94 -7.55 9.99
N ILE A 132 -18.33 -6.76 9.10
CA ILE A 132 -18.64 -5.36 8.90
C ILE A 132 -19.29 -5.18 7.54
N TYR A 133 -20.39 -4.42 7.48
CA TYR A 133 -21.02 -4.04 6.23
C TYR A 133 -21.68 -2.67 6.32
N SER A 134 -21.96 -2.09 5.15
CA SER A 134 -22.73 -0.85 5.07
C SER A 134 -24.23 -1.16 5.02
N SER A 135 -24.96 -0.74 6.06
CA SER A 135 -26.36 -1.07 6.31
C SER A 135 -27.28 0.07 5.91
N GLN A 136 -28.15 -0.18 4.94
CA GLN A 136 -29.20 0.77 4.56
C GLN A 136 -30.19 1.03 5.70
N GLY A 137 -30.54 0.00 6.49
CA GLY A 137 -31.55 0.13 7.54
C GLY A 137 -31.05 0.86 8.79
N GLU A 138 -29.74 0.94 8.98
CA GLU A 138 -29.11 1.64 10.11
C GLU A 138 -28.37 2.91 9.67
N ASP A 139 -28.49 3.24 8.37
CA ASP A 139 -27.84 4.39 7.71
C ASP A 139 -26.32 4.51 7.95
N ALA A 140 -25.64 3.39 8.23
CA ALA A 140 -24.25 3.39 8.65
C ALA A 140 -23.51 2.09 8.31
N VAL A 141 -22.18 2.16 8.33
CA VAL A 141 -21.30 1.00 8.40
C VAL A 141 -21.34 0.43 9.81
N VAL A 142 -21.72 -0.84 9.94
CA VAL A 142 -21.99 -1.48 11.23
C VAL A 142 -21.30 -2.82 11.34
N LEU A 143 -21.04 -3.23 12.59
CA LEU A 143 -20.56 -4.55 12.96
C LEU A 143 -21.76 -5.43 13.34
N LYS A 144 -21.85 -6.64 12.77
CA LYS A 144 -22.87 -7.64 13.11
C LYS A 144 -22.25 -9.01 13.30
N LYS A 145 -23.04 -9.91 13.89
CA LYS A 145 -22.69 -11.33 14.01
C LYS A 145 -23.12 -12.12 12.77
N VAL A 146 -22.27 -13.03 12.28
CA VAL A 146 -22.59 -13.91 11.15
C VAL A 146 -23.72 -14.87 11.56
N SER A 147 -23.70 -15.35 12.80
CA SER A 147 -24.73 -16.20 13.41
C SER A 147 -26.16 -15.68 13.19
N ASN A 148 -26.35 -14.35 13.23
CA ASN A 148 -27.66 -13.70 13.07
C ASN A 148 -28.24 -13.85 11.65
N TYR A 149 -27.40 -14.14 10.66
CA TYR A 149 -27.76 -14.16 9.24
C TYR A 149 -27.40 -15.48 8.56
N THR A 150 -27.13 -16.55 9.31
CA THR A 150 -26.75 -17.88 8.79
C THR A 150 -27.70 -18.41 7.71
N LYS A 151 -29.01 -18.27 7.89
CA LYS A 151 -30.03 -18.69 6.88
C LYS A 151 -30.00 -17.88 5.58
N LYS A 152 -29.35 -16.71 5.60
CA LYS A 152 -29.24 -15.76 4.48
C LYS A 152 -27.86 -15.78 3.83
N LEU A 153 -26.85 -16.32 4.50
CA LEU A 153 -25.48 -16.45 4.00
C LEU A 153 -25.46 -17.41 2.82
N LEU A 154 -25.09 -16.89 1.65
CA LEU A 154 -24.93 -17.68 0.42
C LEU A 154 -23.56 -18.33 0.35
N GLY A 155 -22.55 -17.71 0.97
CA GLY A 155 -21.18 -18.19 1.01
C GLY A 155 -20.19 -17.05 1.17
N ALA A 156 -18.91 -17.42 1.16
CA ALA A 156 -17.80 -16.48 1.28
C ALA A 156 -16.84 -16.58 0.09
N ARG A 157 -16.15 -15.48 -0.21
CA ARG A 157 -15.06 -15.42 -1.18
C ARG A 157 -13.78 -14.94 -0.53
N ARG A 158 -12.71 -15.71 -0.74
CA ARG A 158 -11.35 -15.33 -0.38
C ARG A 158 -10.65 -14.81 -1.61
N ILE A 159 -10.28 -13.54 -1.59
CA ILE A 159 -9.53 -12.93 -2.67
C ILE A 159 -8.05 -13.09 -2.37
N LEU A 160 -7.39 -13.95 -3.15
CA LEU A 160 -5.92 -14.08 -3.14
C LEU A 160 -5.34 -13.06 -4.12
N ALA A 161 -4.07 -12.68 -3.93
CA ALA A 161 -3.41 -11.67 -4.76
C ALA A 161 -3.37 -12.01 -6.26
N GLU A 162 -3.59 -13.28 -6.63
CA GLU A 162 -3.52 -13.79 -8.00
C GLU A 162 -4.90 -13.92 -8.68
N ASP A 163 -6.01 -13.78 -7.94
CA ASP A 163 -7.38 -14.08 -8.42
C ASP A 163 -8.09 -12.90 -9.13
N THR A 164 -7.39 -11.81 -9.43
CA THR A 164 -7.96 -10.60 -10.05
C THR A 164 -8.04 -10.75 -11.57
N GLY A 165 -9.10 -11.36 -12.07
CA GLY A 165 -9.30 -11.64 -13.50
C GLY A 165 -9.72 -10.43 -14.35
N THR A 166 -9.01 -10.28 -15.47
CA THR A 166 -9.37 -9.65 -16.76
C THR A 166 -9.33 -8.13 -16.91
N GLY A 167 -8.10 -7.62 -17.06
CA GLY A 167 -7.74 -6.52 -17.94
C GLY A 167 -6.33 -6.80 -18.45
N THR A 168 -6.12 -6.76 -19.78
CA THR A 168 -4.88 -7.10 -20.49
C THR A 168 -3.61 -6.65 -19.75
N THR A 169 -2.82 -7.60 -19.24
CA THR A 169 -1.55 -7.35 -18.55
C THR A 169 -0.42 -7.00 -19.53
N PRO A 170 0.24 -5.84 -19.41
CA PRO A 170 1.69 -5.79 -19.48
C PRO A 170 2.27 -6.53 -18.25
N ASP A 171 3.43 -7.15 -18.44
CA ASP A 171 4.34 -7.72 -17.44
C ASP A 171 4.08 -7.32 -15.95
N PRO A 172 3.86 -8.27 -15.02
CA PRO A 172 3.57 -8.00 -13.60
C PRO A 172 4.65 -7.18 -12.86
N GLY A 173 5.89 -7.14 -13.36
CA GLY A 173 6.94 -6.25 -12.83
C GLY A 173 6.76 -4.78 -13.20
N GLN A 174 5.97 -4.49 -14.24
CA GLN A 174 5.75 -3.14 -14.79
C GLN A 174 4.44 -2.50 -14.29
N GLU A 175 3.44 -3.27 -13.85
CA GLU A 175 2.15 -2.72 -13.37
C GLU A 175 2.21 -2.15 -11.94
N GLU A 176 2.93 -2.79 -11.00
CA GLU A 176 3.14 -2.21 -9.66
C GLU A 176 4.06 -0.98 -9.71
N GLU A 177 5.06 -0.99 -10.59
CA GLU A 177 5.97 0.14 -10.79
C GLU A 177 5.28 1.30 -11.51
N SER A 178 4.46 1.03 -12.54
CA SER A 178 3.71 2.07 -13.26
C SER A 178 2.61 2.70 -12.40
N ASN A 179 1.88 1.91 -11.60
CA ASN A 179 0.89 2.45 -10.65
C ASN A 179 1.56 3.23 -9.52
N SER A 180 2.68 2.74 -8.97
CA SER A 180 3.46 3.48 -7.99
C SER A 180 4.03 4.78 -8.57
N SER A 181 4.49 4.75 -9.82
CA SER A 181 4.94 5.94 -10.54
C SER A 181 3.81 6.94 -10.74
N ALA A 182 2.62 6.48 -11.12
CA ALA A 182 1.45 7.33 -11.29
C ALA A 182 0.98 7.96 -9.96
N ILE A 183 1.05 7.23 -8.84
CA ILE A 183 0.79 7.79 -7.51
C ILE A 183 1.86 8.83 -7.17
N ALA A 184 3.13 8.50 -7.36
CA ALA A 184 4.24 9.42 -7.11
C ALA A 184 4.10 10.72 -7.93
N ASP A 185 3.72 10.62 -9.20
CA ASP A 185 3.46 11.78 -10.06
C ASP A 185 2.35 12.66 -9.51
N LYS A 186 1.24 12.08 -9.06
CA LYS A 186 0.13 12.85 -8.46
C LYS A 186 0.53 13.51 -7.16
N VAL A 187 1.27 12.81 -6.29
CA VAL A 187 1.81 13.36 -5.03
C VAL A 187 2.75 14.53 -5.31
N ILE A 188 3.67 14.38 -6.26
CA ILE A 188 4.61 15.43 -6.65
C ILE A 188 3.87 16.61 -7.29
N ALA A 189 2.90 16.35 -8.17
CA ALA A 189 2.08 17.39 -8.78
C ALA A 189 1.27 18.17 -7.73
N ALA A 190 0.69 17.48 -6.74
CA ALA A 190 0.03 18.13 -5.60
C ALA A 190 1.01 18.94 -4.77
N GLY A 191 2.18 18.38 -4.43
CA GLY A 191 3.23 19.07 -3.69
C GLY A 191 3.74 20.34 -4.39
N LYS A 192 3.88 20.30 -5.73
CA LYS A 192 4.33 21.46 -6.52
C LYS A 192 3.39 22.67 -6.42
N LYS A 193 2.09 22.47 -6.14
CA LYS A 193 1.14 23.57 -5.92
C LYS A 193 1.51 24.43 -4.71
N TYR A 194 2.30 23.88 -3.78
CA TYR A 194 2.75 24.57 -2.58
C TYR A 194 4.10 25.26 -2.73
N ILE A 195 4.76 25.20 -3.89
CA ILE A 195 6.04 25.89 -4.10
C ILE A 195 5.91 27.38 -3.75
N GLY A 196 6.83 27.87 -2.93
CA GLY A 196 6.82 29.24 -2.42
C GLY A 196 6.00 29.44 -1.12
N THR A 197 5.23 28.46 -0.66
CA THR A 197 4.54 28.55 0.63
C THR A 197 5.58 28.70 1.76
N PRO A 198 5.54 29.79 2.55
CA PRO A 198 6.54 30.07 3.57
C PRO A 198 6.67 28.97 4.64
N TYR A 199 7.90 28.77 5.11
CA TYR A 199 8.15 27.82 6.19
C TYR A 199 7.78 28.39 7.56
N GLU A 200 7.07 27.60 8.36
CA GLU A 200 6.83 27.87 9.78
C GLU A 200 6.85 26.55 10.54
N TYR A 201 7.74 26.41 11.52
CA TYR A 201 7.81 25.19 12.33
C TYR A 201 6.55 25.04 13.18
N GLY A 202 5.89 23.87 13.10
CA GLY A 202 4.64 23.63 13.82
C GLY A 202 3.49 24.49 13.30
N SER A 203 3.50 24.83 12.01
CA SER A 203 2.43 25.58 11.33
C SER A 203 1.04 25.00 11.61
N SER A 204 0.04 25.89 11.55
CA SER A 204 -1.35 25.51 11.76
C SER A 204 -1.89 24.76 10.55
N ARG A 205 -2.24 23.48 10.75
CA ARG A 205 -2.91 22.64 9.74
C ARG A 205 -4.31 23.09 9.35
N ALA A 206 -4.83 24.15 9.98
CA ALA A 206 -6.13 24.73 9.67
C ALA A 206 -6.10 25.64 8.42
N ASN A 207 -4.93 26.23 8.08
CA ASN A 207 -4.81 27.07 6.90
C ASN A 207 -3.44 26.89 6.23
N LYS A 208 -3.43 26.79 4.91
CA LYS A 208 -2.24 26.44 4.10
C LYS A 208 -1.33 27.64 3.80
N LYS A 209 -1.33 28.65 4.69
CA LYS A 209 -0.58 29.90 4.50
C LYS A 209 0.91 29.73 4.79
N THR A 210 1.24 28.88 5.74
CA THR A 210 2.61 28.49 6.10
C THR A 210 2.66 26.98 6.29
N MET A 211 3.84 26.37 6.18
CA MET A 211 4.00 24.92 6.32
C MET A 211 5.34 24.53 6.95
N ASP A 212 5.30 23.58 7.90
CA ASP A 212 6.46 22.76 8.25
C ASP A 212 6.65 21.58 7.28
N CYS A 213 7.78 20.88 7.40
CA CYS A 213 8.11 19.76 6.53
C CYS A 213 7.09 18.61 6.56
N SER A 214 6.51 18.32 7.72
CA SER A 214 5.56 17.24 7.92
C SER A 214 4.15 17.63 7.48
N GLU A 215 3.76 18.88 7.66
CA GLU A 215 2.51 19.39 7.13
C GLU A 215 2.53 19.41 5.59
N PHE A 216 3.61 19.92 4.99
CA PHE A 216 3.77 19.94 3.54
C PHE A 216 3.64 18.54 2.93
N THR A 217 4.38 17.57 3.46
CA THR A 217 4.33 16.18 2.98
C THR A 217 2.95 15.55 3.21
N MET A 218 2.32 15.78 4.36
CA MET A 218 0.96 15.30 4.60
C MET A 218 -0.03 15.84 3.56
N TRP A 219 0.01 17.15 3.23
CA TRP A 219 -0.89 17.72 2.22
C TRP A 219 -0.62 17.18 0.82
N ALA A 220 0.64 17.04 0.44
CA ALA A 220 1.02 16.49 -0.87
C ALA A 220 0.47 15.07 -1.08
N TYR A 221 0.59 14.19 -0.08
CA TYR A 221 0.08 12.82 -0.16
C TYR A 221 -1.45 12.74 -0.02
N ARG A 222 -2.05 13.56 0.86
CA ARG A 222 -3.50 13.61 1.04
C ARG A 222 -4.20 14.09 -0.24
N GLU A 223 -3.71 15.15 -0.87
CA GLU A 223 -4.35 15.71 -2.06
C GLU A 223 -3.96 15.00 -3.36
N GLY A 224 -2.72 14.50 -3.46
CA GLY A 224 -2.26 13.80 -4.65
C GLY A 224 -2.79 12.37 -4.74
N ALA A 225 -2.87 11.68 -3.61
CA ALA A 225 -3.12 10.24 -3.59
C ALA A 225 -4.21 9.79 -2.60
N ASN A 226 -4.85 10.71 -1.88
CA ASN A 226 -5.80 10.38 -0.81
C ASN A 226 -5.19 9.48 0.28
N ILE A 227 -3.89 9.68 0.55
CA ILE A 227 -3.15 8.96 1.59
C ILE A 227 -3.08 9.85 2.82
N ASP A 228 -3.78 9.45 3.89
CA ASP A 228 -3.76 10.15 5.16
C ASP A 228 -2.73 9.55 6.12
N MET A 229 -1.62 10.26 6.30
CA MET A 229 -0.56 9.87 7.24
C MET A 229 -0.78 10.45 8.64
N GLY A 230 -1.96 11.03 8.89
CA GLY A 230 -2.31 11.70 10.13
C GLY A 230 -1.65 13.08 10.29
N ASN A 231 -1.89 13.71 11.45
CA ASN A 231 -1.45 15.08 11.73
C ASN A 231 -0.12 15.14 12.52
N GLY A 232 0.62 14.03 12.57
CA GLY A 232 1.89 13.94 13.29
C GLY A 232 3.07 14.59 12.56
N GLY A 233 4.20 14.69 13.26
CA GLY A 233 5.45 15.19 12.69
C GLY A 233 6.18 14.16 11.82
N ALA A 234 7.38 14.51 11.33
CA ALA A 234 8.21 13.64 10.49
C ALA A 234 8.46 12.22 11.07
N ARG A 235 8.56 12.10 12.41
CA ARG A 235 8.70 10.80 13.09
C ARG A 235 7.45 9.92 12.95
N SER A 236 6.27 10.51 13.11
CA SER A 236 5.00 9.80 12.95
C SER A 236 4.83 9.32 11.51
N GLN A 237 5.22 10.13 10.53
CA GLN A 237 5.21 9.73 9.12
C GLN A 237 6.19 8.59 8.82
N ALA A 238 7.39 8.60 9.42
CA ALA A 238 8.32 7.48 9.27
C ALA A 238 7.74 6.18 9.85
N ASN A 239 7.07 6.25 11.00
CA ASN A 239 6.36 5.10 11.57
C ASN A 239 5.19 4.66 10.68
N PHE A 240 4.48 5.60 10.07
CA PHE A 240 3.44 5.31 9.09
C PHE A 240 4.00 4.52 7.92
N VAL A 241 5.10 4.99 7.30
CA VAL A 241 5.76 4.30 6.19
C VAL A 241 6.19 2.89 6.60
N LYS A 242 6.84 2.73 7.76
CA LYS A 242 7.26 1.41 8.28
C LYS A 242 6.10 0.45 8.50
N SER A 243 4.93 0.96 8.88
CA SER A 243 3.77 0.14 9.24
C SER A 243 2.83 -0.13 8.06
N ASN A 244 2.90 0.68 7.00
CA ASN A 244 1.88 0.70 5.94
C ASN A 244 2.45 0.63 4.52
N GLY A 245 3.77 0.60 4.34
CA GLY A 245 4.36 0.49 3.01
C GLY A 245 5.77 -0.07 3.04
N THR A 246 6.59 0.34 2.09
CA THR A 246 7.95 -0.16 1.91
C THR A 246 8.98 0.89 2.26
N TYR A 247 10.10 0.48 2.85
CA TYR A 247 11.17 1.40 3.18
C TYR A 247 12.56 0.80 2.96
N THR A 248 13.53 1.69 2.79
CA THR A 248 14.94 1.38 2.59
C THR A 248 15.80 2.29 3.45
N THR A 249 16.89 1.74 3.97
CA THR A 249 18.00 2.50 4.56
C THR A 249 19.18 2.64 3.60
N ASP A 250 19.06 2.12 2.38
CA ASP A 250 20.00 2.33 1.28
C ASP A 250 19.48 3.45 0.38
N ILE A 251 20.23 4.55 0.35
CA ILE A 251 19.91 5.76 -0.40
C ILE A 251 19.80 5.51 -1.91
N ASN A 252 20.52 4.51 -2.43
CA ASN A 252 20.52 4.19 -3.86
C ASN A 252 19.26 3.43 -4.30
N LYS A 253 18.46 2.96 -3.34
CA LYS A 253 17.20 2.28 -3.59
C LYS A 253 15.98 3.21 -3.51
N LEU A 254 16.20 4.51 -3.33
CA LEU A 254 15.12 5.48 -3.29
C LEU A 254 14.40 5.53 -4.64
N LYS A 255 13.07 5.53 -4.57
CA LYS A 255 12.20 5.64 -5.72
C LYS A 255 11.42 6.95 -5.67
N LYS A 256 11.10 7.49 -6.85
CA LYS A 256 10.29 8.70 -6.99
C LYS A 256 9.00 8.57 -6.17
N GLY A 257 8.67 9.58 -5.38
CA GLY A 257 7.53 9.56 -4.46
C GLY A 257 7.79 8.84 -3.12
N ASP A 258 9.04 8.50 -2.81
CA ASP A 258 9.42 8.12 -1.45
C ASP A 258 9.45 9.35 -0.53
N LEU A 259 8.96 9.21 0.70
CA LEU A 259 9.32 10.12 1.78
C LEU A 259 10.77 9.85 2.18
N VAL A 260 11.56 10.90 2.39
CA VAL A 260 12.97 10.83 2.77
C VAL A 260 13.16 11.51 4.11
N PHE A 261 13.71 10.77 5.07
CA PHE A 261 13.81 11.18 6.47
C PHE A 261 15.26 11.42 6.86
N PHE A 262 15.49 12.52 7.58
CA PHE A 262 16.84 12.98 7.91
C PHE A 262 17.04 13.21 9.40
N MET A 263 18.28 12.98 9.85
CA MET A 263 18.74 13.43 11.16
C MET A 263 18.99 14.96 11.18
N ALA A 264 19.28 15.49 12.36
CA ALA A 264 19.64 16.89 12.55
C ALA A 264 20.86 17.31 11.70
N TYR A 265 20.89 18.58 11.30
CA TYR A 265 22.04 19.15 10.60
C TYR A 265 23.25 19.29 11.54
N LYS A 266 24.45 18.94 11.06
CA LYS A 266 25.72 19.07 11.81
C LYS A 266 26.80 19.87 11.08
N GLY A 267 26.62 20.08 9.77
CA GLY A 267 27.59 20.76 8.92
C GLY A 267 27.44 20.36 7.46
N TYR A 268 28.25 20.95 6.60
CA TYR A 268 28.18 20.76 5.14
C TYR A 268 29.07 19.62 4.63
N LYS A 269 30.06 19.19 5.41
CA LYS A 269 31.09 18.23 5.00
C LYS A 269 30.81 16.85 5.59
N GLU A 270 31.24 15.79 4.90
CA GLU A 270 31.12 14.41 5.37
C GLU A 270 31.75 14.22 6.77
N SER A 271 32.90 14.86 6.99
CA SER A 271 33.65 14.86 8.26
C SER A 271 32.81 15.29 9.46
N ASP A 272 31.81 16.15 9.25
CA ASP A 272 30.95 16.69 10.31
C ASP A 272 30.01 15.61 10.88
N TYR A 273 29.92 14.46 10.20
CA TYR A 273 29.09 13.31 10.56
C TYR A 273 29.93 12.07 10.93
N LYS A 274 31.26 12.17 10.90
CA LYS A 274 32.17 11.05 11.21
C LYS A 274 31.91 10.54 12.62
N GLY A 275 31.74 9.22 12.75
CA GLY A 275 31.47 8.56 14.04
C GLY A 275 30.01 8.62 14.51
N ILE A 276 29.11 9.28 13.78
CA ILE A 276 27.68 9.28 14.08
C ILE A 276 27.03 8.04 13.46
N ASN A 277 26.33 7.25 14.28
CA ASN A 277 25.44 6.21 13.77
C ASN A 277 24.13 6.87 13.31
N VAL A 278 24.10 7.31 12.06
CA VAL A 278 22.99 8.06 11.46
C VAL A 278 21.64 7.31 11.55
N PRO A 279 21.53 6.00 11.23
CA PRO A 279 20.28 5.27 11.36
C PRO A 279 19.67 5.25 12.77
N LYS A 280 20.48 5.43 13.81
CA LYS A 280 20.03 5.49 15.22
C LYS A 280 19.67 6.90 15.70
N GLN A 281 19.87 7.92 14.88
CA GLN A 281 19.55 9.31 15.25
C GLN A 281 18.06 9.61 15.14
N SER A 282 17.63 10.65 15.86
CA SER A 282 16.27 11.15 15.77
C SER A 282 15.99 11.79 14.41
N ILE A 283 14.84 11.47 13.83
CA ILE A 283 14.33 12.15 12.63
C ILE A 283 13.91 13.58 13.01
N THR A 284 14.42 14.55 12.26
CA THR A 284 14.12 15.98 12.43
C THR A 284 13.56 16.65 11.18
N HIS A 285 13.65 15.99 10.01
CA HIS A 285 13.21 16.56 8.74
C HIS A 285 12.69 15.46 7.81
N VAL A 286 11.73 15.82 6.97
CA VAL A 286 11.16 14.95 5.92
C VAL A 286 11.01 15.72 4.60
N GLY A 287 11.19 15.04 3.48
CA GLY A 287 10.91 15.56 2.14
C GLY A 287 10.38 14.46 1.20
N ILE A 288 10.02 14.83 -0.01
CA ILE A 288 9.56 13.89 -1.05
C ILE A 288 10.65 13.76 -2.10
N TYR A 289 11.12 12.54 -2.36
CA TYR A 289 12.06 12.28 -3.45
C TYR A 289 11.35 12.40 -4.79
N MET A 290 11.83 13.27 -5.67
CA MET A 290 11.20 13.53 -6.96
C MET A 290 11.70 12.63 -8.09
N GLY A 291 12.70 11.80 -7.81
CA GLY A 291 13.58 11.27 -8.86
C GLY A 291 14.66 12.30 -9.23
N ASP A 292 15.54 11.90 -10.15
CA ASP A 292 16.62 12.74 -10.69
C ASP A 292 17.45 13.45 -9.63
N ASP A 293 17.71 12.77 -8.51
CA ASP A 293 18.48 13.28 -7.38
C ASP A 293 17.92 14.59 -6.79
N LYS A 294 16.60 14.80 -6.83
CA LYS A 294 15.92 16.00 -6.31
C LYS A 294 14.94 15.71 -5.20
N LEU A 295 14.81 16.68 -4.29
CA LEU A 295 13.84 16.67 -3.19
C LEU A 295 12.87 17.83 -3.33
N LEU A 296 11.58 17.55 -3.17
CA LEU A 296 10.55 18.55 -2.91
C LEU A 296 10.29 18.62 -1.40
N HIS A 297 10.57 19.76 -0.78
CA HIS A 297 10.40 19.95 0.67
C HIS A 297 10.38 21.42 1.10
N THR A 298 10.19 21.65 2.39
CA THR A 298 10.37 22.94 3.07
C THR A 298 11.10 22.70 4.38
N PHE A 299 12.11 23.51 4.74
CA PHE A 299 13.00 23.17 5.88
C PHE A 299 13.51 24.36 6.70
N SER A 300 13.38 25.60 6.25
CA SER A 300 13.69 26.77 7.06
C SER A 300 13.07 28.04 6.47
N LYS A 301 13.05 29.13 7.25
CA LYS A 301 12.57 30.44 6.75
C LYS A 301 13.50 30.99 5.66
N GLU A 302 14.81 30.83 5.86
CA GLU A 302 15.88 31.28 4.97
C GLU A 302 15.86 30.51 3.65
N SER A 303 15.30 29.29 3.62
CA SER A 303 15.19 28.51 2.40
C SER A 303 14.14 29.06 1.44
N GLY A 304 13.26 29.98 1.88
CA GLY A 304 12.20 30.59 1.07
C GLY A 304 10.93 29.75 0.95
N GLY A 305 10.70 28.82 1.89
CA GLY A 305 9.50 27.96 1.89
C GLY A 305 9.65 26.66 1.11
N VAL A 306 8.52 26.12 0.62
CA VAL A 306 8.49 24.89 -0.19
C VAL A 306 9.21 25.10 -1.51
N LYS A 307 10.15 24.22 -1.83
CA LYS A 307 11.01 24.32 -2.99
C LYS A 307 11.54 22.96 -3.40
N ILE A 308 12.14 22.94 -4.60
CA ILE A 308 12.90 21.81 -5.10
C ILE A 308 14.39 22.08 -4.82
N THR A 309 15.10 21.09 -4.30
CA THR A 309 16.57 21.15 -4.11
C THR A 309 17.23 19.90 -4.63
N ASP A 310 18.52 20.01 -4.94
CA ASP A 310 19.35 18.83 -5.19
C ASP A 310 19.54 18.04 -3.90
N PHE A 311 19.60 16.71 -4.06
CA PHE A 311 19.77 15.76 -2.98
C PHE A 311 21.17 15.18 -2.97
N LYS A 312 21.60 14.57 -4.07
CA LYS A 312 22.96 14.05 -4.20
C LYS A 312 23.99 15.17 -4.27
N ASN A 313 25.21 14.84 -3.85
CA ASN A 313 26.35 15.73 -3.70
C ASN A 313 26.08 16.89 -2.72
N THR A 314 25.21 16.67 -1.74
CA THR A 314 24.91 17.65 -0.70
C THR A 314 25.03 17.03 0.69
N HIS A 315 25.10 17.89 1.72
CA HIS A 315 25.13 17.46 3.11
C HIS A 315 23.92 16.60 3.54
N ARG A 316 22.89 16.48 2.70
CA ARG A 316 21.68 15.70 2.98
C ARG A 316 21.93 14.21 2.87
N GLU A 317 22.90 13.78 2.07
CA GLU A 317 23.30 12.36 1.97
C GLU A 317 23.84 11.87 3.31
N TYR A 318 24.71 12.65 3.95
CA TYR A 318 25.26 12.33 5.28
C TYR A 318 24.22 12.33 6.41
N ARG A 319 23.02 12.84 6.13
CA ARG A 319 21.92 12.93 7.09
C ARG A 319 20.82 11.91 6.85
N PHE A 320 20.89 11.15 5.76
CA PHE A 320 19.85 10.21 5.36
C PHE A 320 19.71 9.08 6.39
N ILE A 321 18.53 8.96 6.99
CA ILE A 321 18.20 7.88 7.92
C ILE A 321 17.54 6.73 7.16
N MET A 322 16.50 7.06 6.39
CA MET A 322 15.72 6.12 5.61
C MET A 322 14.87 6.87 4.59
N GLY A 323 14.39 6.17 3.58
CA GLY A 323 13.25 6.62 2.79
C GLY A 323 12.27 5.49 2.54
N GLY A 324 11.07 5.84 2.07
CA GLY A 324 10.08 4.82 1.76
C GLY A 324 8.76 5.35 1.27
N ARG A 325 7.98 4.46 0.69
CA ARG A 325 6.63 4.71 0.18
C ARG A 325 5.59 4.35 1.23
N PRO A 326 4.61 5.24 1.49
CA PRO A 326 3.50 4.97 2.41
C PRO A 326 2.34 4.20 1.76
N TYR A 327 2.57 3.51 0.63
CA TYR A 327 1.58 2.76 -0.16
C TYR A 327 2.25 1.57 -0.86
#